data_AF-A0A523PJ45-F1
#
_entry.id   AF-A0A523PJ45-F1
#
_cell.length_a   1.000
_cell.length_b   1.000
_cell.length_c   1.000
_cell.angle_alpha   90.00
_cell.angle_beta   90.00
_cell.angle_gamma   90.00
#
_symmetry.space_group_name_H-M   'P 1'
#
loop_
_entity.id
_entity.type
_entity.pdbx_description
1 polymer ?
#
loop_
_entity_poly.entity_id
_entity_poly.type
_entity_poly.pdbx_seq_one_letter_code
_entity_poly.pdbx_strand_id
1 'polypeptide(L)'
;MGQKVNPIGLRLGINRTWDSRWYAEGSAYGALLLEDLELRKFLNKRLAGAGVSRIIIERPAKKARITIHTARPGVVIGKKGADIEKLRSDLSERTSSEVSLNIVEVRKPE
;
A
#
# COMPACT_ATOMS: atom_id res chain seq x y z
N MET A 1 -21.32 -10.30 -28.20
CA MET A 1 -20.69 -9.40 -27.20
C MET A 1 -19.59 -10.16 -26.49
N GLY A 2 -18.32 -9.84 -26.71
CA GLY A 2 -17.20 -10.54 -26.10
C GLY A 2 -16.80 -9.94 -24.75
N GLN A 3 -16.41 -10.77 -23.80
CA GLN A 3 -15.85 -10.32 -22.52
C GLN A 3 -14.43 -9.76 -22.76
N LYS A 4 -14.17 -8.53 -22.31
CA LYS A 4 -12.84 -7.91 -22.40
C LYS A 4 -12.01 -8.27 -21.18
N VAL A 5 -10.75 -8.66 -21.41
CA VAL A 5 -9.78 -8.97 -20.35
C VAL A 5 -9.38 -7.71 -19.58
N ASN A 6 -9.05 -7.86 -18.29
CA ASN A 6 -8.52 -6.76 -17.49
C ASN A 6 -7.15 -6.31 -18.05
N PRO A 7 -7.00 -5.06 -18.51
CA PRO A 7 -5.76 -4.56 -19.10
C PRO A 7 -4.62 -4.43 -18.09
N ILE A 8 -4.91 -4.33 -16.80
CA ILE A 8 -3.89 -4.30 -15.74
C ILE A 8 -3.29 -5.70 -15.60
N GLY A 9 -4.15 -6.72 -15.50
CA GLY A 9 -3.72 -8.11 -15.35
C GLY A 9 -2.93 -8.60 -16.57
N LEU A 10 -3.42 -8.29 -17.77
CA LEU A 10 -2.77 -8.68 -19.04
C LEU A 10 -1.33 -8.16 -19.17
N ARG A 11 -0.99 -7.06 -18.49
CA ARG A 11 0.30 -6.37 -18.62
C ARG A 11 1.23 -6.56 -17.42
N LEU A 12 0.81 -7.33 -16.41
CA LEU A 12 1.66 -7.67 -15.27
C LEU A 12 2.88 -8.46 -15.78
N GLY A 13 4.08 -8.03 -15.37
CA GLY A 13 5.34 -8.65 -15.78
C GLY A 13 5.89 -8.21 -17.15
N ILE A 14 5.12 -7.42 -17.92
CA ILE A 14 5.58 -6.87 -19.21
C ILE A 14 5.95 -5.40 -19.06
N ASN A 15 4.95 -4.54 -18.84
CA ASN A 15 5.14 -3.09 -18.69
C ASN A 15 4.65 -2.55 -17.34
N ARG A 16 4.02 -3.39 -16.52
CA ARG A 16 3.55 -3.04 -15.19
C ARG A 16 4.02 -4.06 -14.16
N THR A 17 4.43 -3.56 -13.01
CA THR A 17 4.86 -4.35 -11.85
C THR A 17 3.72 -4.61 -10.87
N TRP A 18 3.89 -5.61 -10.02
CA TRP A 18 3.01 -5.88 -8.88
C TRP A 18 2.96 -4.73 -7.87
N ASP A 19 1.79 -4.55 -7.27
CA ASP A 19 1.54 -3.60 -6.18
C ASP A 19 1.86 -4.23 -4.81
N SER A 20 1.95 -5.55 -4.69
CA SER A 20 2.55 -6.22 -3.53
C SER A 20 3.76 -7.01 -4.02
N ARG A 21 4.95 -6.65 -3.52
CA ARG A 21 6.23 -7.23 -3.93
C ARG A 21 6.92 -7.83 -2.71
N TRP A 22 6.60 -9.09 -2.45
CA TRP A 22 7.21 -9.87 -1.39
C TRP A 22 7.10 -11.35 -1.71
N TYR A 23 7.90 -12.15 -1.01
CA TYR A 23 7.92 -13.59 -1.14
C TYR A 23 7.62 -14.23 0.21
N ALA A 24 6.80 -15.27 0.21
CA ALA A 24 6.55 -16.11 1.38
C ALA A 24 6.31 -17.55 0.94
N GLU A 25 6.73 -18.50 1.75
CA GLU A 25 6.60 -19.92 1.46
C GLU A 25 5.43 -20.56 2.20
N GLY A 26 4.76 -21.50 1.54
CA GLY A 26 3.77 -22.39 2.15
C GLY A 26 2.60 -21.65 2.83
N SER A 27 2.30 -22.08 4.06
CA SER A 27 1.15 -21.59 4.84
C SER A 27 1.25 -20.13 5.28
N ALA A 28 2.47 -19.55 5.30
CA ALA A 28 2.67 -18.15 5.67
C ALA A 28 2.07 -17.18 4.65
N TYR A 29 1.99 -17.58 3.38
CA TYR A 29 1.44 -16.72 2.31
C TYR A 29 -0.01 -16.30 2.58
N GLY A 30 -0.85 -17.24 3.04
CA GLY A 30 -2.27 -16.97 3.29
C GLY A 30 -2.50 -15.93 4.38
N ALA A 31 -1.77 -16.05 5.50
CA ALA A 31 -1.85 -15.09 6.60
C ALA A 31 -1.37 -13.69 6.19
N LEU A 32 -0.23 -13.62 5.49
CA LEU A 32 0.34 -12.35 5.02
C LEU A 32 -0.54 -11.66 3.96
N LEU A 33 -1.20 -12.44 3.10
CA LEU A 33 -2.13 -11.92 2.11
C LEU A 33 -3.38 -11.32 2.77
N LEU A 34 -3.95 -12.02 3.76
CA LEU A 34 -5.13 -11.53 4.48
C LEU A 34 -4.83 -10.19 5.17
N GLU A 35 -3.67 -10.13 5.82
CA GLU A 35 -3.16 -8.91 6.44
C GLU A 35 -3.00 -7.77 5.41
N ASP A 36 -2.37 -8.02 4.27
CA ASP A 36 -2.21 -7.04 3.18
C ASP A 36 -3.58 -6.50 2.69
N LEU A 37 -4.61 -7.34 2.60
CA LEU A 37 -5.95 -6.94 2.17
C LEU A 37 -6.63 -6.03 3.21
N GLU A 38 -6.48 -6.35 4.50
CA GLU A 38 -7.00 -5.52 5.59
C GLU A 38 -6.29 -4.16 5.66
N LEU A 39 -4.97 -4.15 5.54
CA LEU A 39 -4.15 -2.94 5.49
C LEU A 39 -4.57 -2.04 4.32
N ARG A 40 -4.75 -2.60 3.12
CA ARG A 40 -5.23 -1.84 1.95
C ARG A 40 -6.61 -1.25 2.18
N LYS A 41 -7.55 -2.02 2.76
CA LYS A 41 -8.90 -1.52 3.07
C LYS A 41 -8.85 -0.38 4.10
N PHE A 42 -8.03 -0.52 5.13
CA PHE A 42 -7.87 0.49 6.17
C PHE A 42 -7.27 1.79 5.62
N LEU A 43 -6.17 1.68 4.86
CA LEU A 43 -5.51 2.83 4.24
C LEU A 43 -6.43 3.57 3.26
N ASN A 44 -7.18 2.85 2.42
CA ASN A 44 -8.13 3.46 1.50
C ASN A 44 -9.25 4.22 2.21
N LYS A 45 -9.77 3.69 3.34
CA LYS A 45 -10.80 4.38 4.13
C LYS A 45 -10.24 5.64 4.80
N ARG A 46 -9.07 5.53 5.42
CA ARG A 46 -8.48 6.63 6.20
C ARG A 46 -7.93 7.75 5.32
N LEU A 47 -7.38 7.41 4.15
CA LEU A 47 -6.74 8.35 3.23
C LEU A 47 -7.66 8.79 2.08
N ALA A 48 -8.98 8.61 2.21
CA ALA A 48 -9.95 9.00 1.19
C ALA A 48 -9.82 10.50 0.80
N GLY A 49 -9.46 11.38 1.74
CA GLY A 49 -9.25 12.80 1.48
C GLY A 49 -7.90 13.17 0.86
N ALA A 50 -6.93 12.25 0.81
CA ALA A 50 -5.57 12.51 0.35
C ALA A 50 -5.36 12.28 -1.16
N GLY A 51 -6.28 11.57 -1.83
CA GLY A 51 -6.12 11.22 -3.25
C GLY A 51 -5.00 10.19 -3.46
N VAL A 52 -5.16 9.02 -2.86
CA VAL A 52 -4.21 7.90 -3.01
C VAL A 52 -4.39 7.26 -4.38
N SER A 53 -3.32 7.20 -5.17
CA SER A 53 -3.31 6.58 -6.50
C SER A 53 -2.92 5.11 -6.44
N ARG A 54 -1.89 4.78 -5.66
CA ARG A 54 -1.33 3.42 -5.56
C ARG A 54 -0.73 3.18 -4.19
N ILE A 55 -0.92 1.97 -3.68
CA ILE A 55 -0.30 1.49 -2.45
C ILE A 55 0.58 0.31 -2.83
N ILE A 56 1.88 0.46 -2.63
CA ILE A 56 2.88 -0.59 -2.84
C ILE A 56 3.28 -1.16 -1.49
N ILE A 57 3.17 -2.48 -1.33
CA ILE A 57 3.57 -3.18 -0.11
C ILE A 57 4.77 -4.06 -0.42
N GLU A 58 5.87 -3.83 0.26
CA GLU A 58 7.09 -4.63 0.19
C GLU A 58 7.39 -5.20 1.57
N ARG A 59 7.86 -6.45 1.64
CA ARG A 59 8.19 -7.10 2.92
C ARG A 59 9.62 -7.64 2.95
N PRO A 60 10.66 -6.77 3.04
CA PRO A 60 12.03 -7.23 3.25
C PRO A 60 12.21 -7.77 4.67
N ALA A 61 12.57 -9.05 4.80
CA ALA A 61 12.97 -9.69 6.06
C ALA A 61 12.02 -9.40 7.26
N LYS A 62 10.71 -9.64 7.07
CA LYS A 62 9.64 -9.41 8.07
C LYS A 62 9.40 -7.94 8.46
N LYS A 63 9.96 -6.95 7.75
CA LYS A 63 9.55 -5.55 7.91
C LYS A 63 8.56 -5.18 6.82
N ALA A 64 7.42 -4.60 7.17
CA ALA A 64 6.42 -4.17 6.19
C ALA A 64 6.75 -2.74 5.74
N ARG A 65 7.25 -2.59 4.53
CA ARG A 65 7.47 -1.29 3.88
C ARG A 65 6.26 -0.95 3.01
N ILE A 66 5.52 0.06 3.43
CA ILE A 66 4.31 0.52 2.73
C ILE A 66 4.65 1.84 2.06
N THR A 67 4.62 1.85 0.73
CA THR A 67 4.83 3.05 -0.07
C THR A 67 3.50 3.54 -0.63
N ILE A 68 3.11 4.75 -0.23
CA ILE A 68 1.85 5.36 -0.60
C ILE A 68 2.11 6.43 -1.65
N HIS A 69 1.56 6.24 -2.84
CA HIS A 69 1.55 7.25 -3.89
C HIS A 69 0.31 8.12 -3.74
N THR A 70 0.52 9.41 -3.48
CA THR A 70 -0.54 10.37 -3.21
C THR A 70 -0.37 11.63 -4.04
N ALA A 71 -1.49 12.21 -4.49
CA ALA A 71 -1.51 13.52 -5.14
C ALA A 71 -1.32 14.67 -4.14
N ARG A 72 -1.68 14.46 -2.86
CA ARG A 72 -1.57 15.47 -1.80
C ARG A 72 -0.78 14.93 -0.61
N PRO A 73 0.56 14.94 -0.66
CA PRO A 73 1.39 14.41 0.43
C PRO A 73 1.18 15.18 1.75
N GLY A 74 0.90 16.48 1.70
CA GLY A 74 0.67 17.31 2.89
C GLY A 74 -0.50 16.85 3.76
N VAL A 75 -1.56 16.30 3.15
CA VAL A 75 -2.72 15.75 3.89
C VAL A 75 -2.37 14.46 4.62
N VAL A 76 -1.45 13.66 4.07
CA VAL A 76 -1.01 12.38 4.65
C VAL A 76 -0.04 12.60 5.83
N ILE A 77 0.81 13.62 5.73
CA ILE A 77 1.79 13.95 6.78
C ILE A 77 1.10 14.66 7.96
N GLY A 78 0.11 15.52 7.68
CA GLY A 78 -0.61 16.30 8.69
C GLY A 78 0.23 17.45 9.27
N LYS A 79 -0.31 18.13 10.30
CA LYS A 79 0.40 19.23 10.98
C LYS A 79 1.60 18.67 11.77
N LYS A 80 2.81 19.11 11.44
CA LYS A 80 4.09 18.69 12.08
C LYS A 80 4.35 17.16 12.08
N GLY A 81 3.75 16.40 11.15
CA GLY A 81 3.94 14.94 11.13
C GLY A 81 3.06 14.16 12.12
N ALA A 82 2.09 14.79 12.79
CA ALA A 82 1.27 14.08 13.78
C ALA A 82 0.46 12.92 13.17
N ASP A 83 0.02 13.03 11.91
CA ASP A 83 -0.80 11.98 11.29
C ASP A 83 0.02 10.80 10.78
N ILE A 84 1.29 11.00 10.40
CA ILE A 84 2.17 9.89 10.00
C ILE A 84 2.49 8.99 11.20
N GLU A 85 2.67 9.59 12.37
CA GLU A 85 3.02 8.87 13.60
C GLU A 85 1.82 8.06 14.13
N LYS A 86 0.63 8.65 14.08
CA LYS A 86 -0.63 7.93 14.35
C LYS A 86 -0.81 6.76 13.38
N LEU A 87 -0.67 7.00 12.07
CA LEU A 87 -0.77 5.93 11.07
C LEU A 87 0.24 4.81 11.32
N ARG A 88 1.47 5.15 11.72
CA ARG A 88 2.48 4.15 12.04
C ARG A 88 2.07 3.31 13.26
N SER A 89 1.56 3.94 14.32
CA SER A 89 1.05 3.24 15.51
C SER A 89 -0.12 2.31 15.14
N ASP A 90 -1.12 2.84 14.43
CA ASP A 90 -2.31 2.08 14.04
C ASP A 90 -1.99 0.88 13.13
N LEU A 91 -0.99 1.03 12.25
CA LEU A 91 -0.52 -0.06 11.41
C LEU A 91 0.31 -1.07 12.21
N SER A 92 1.13 -0.61 13.16
CA SER A 92 1.91 -1.49 14.04
C SER A 92 1.05 -2.28 15.03
N GLU A 93 -0.13 -1.80 15.39
CA GLU A 93 -1.08 -2.58 16.22
C GLU A 93 -1.77 -3.70 15.42
N ARG A 94 -2.02 -3.45 14.13
CA ARG A 94 -2.68 -4.41 13.23
C ARG A 94 -1.71 -5.42 12.64
N THR A 95 -0.43 -5.07 12.58
CA THR A 95 0.63 -5.88 11.98
C THR A 95 1.64 -6.28 13.03
N SER A 96 1.92 -7.58 13.18
CA SER A 96 2.93 -8.09 14.12
C SER A 96 4.38 -7.78 13.73
N SER A 97 4.59 -6.92 12.73
CA SER A 97 5.86 -6.64 12.07
C SER A 97 6.18 -5.15 12.12
N GLU A 98 7.46 -4.81 12.11
CA GLU A 98 7.88 -3.41 12.09
C GLU A 98 7.47 -2.74 10.76
N VAL A 99 6.67 -1.67 10.86
CA VAL A 99 6.14 -0.94 9.71
C VAL A 99 6.99 0.29 9.39
N SER A 100 7.39 0.40 8.12
CA SER A 100 8.05 1.56 7.53
C SER A 100 7.13 2.19 6.49
N LEU A 101 6.80 3.46 6.68
CA LEU A 101 5.93 4.22 5.78
C LEU A 101 6.76 5.15 4.88
N ASN A 102 6.54 5.05 3.58
CA ASN A 102 7.11 5.94 2.58
C ASN A 102 5.99 6.66 1.85
N ILE A 103 6.09 7.99 1.72
CA ILE A 103 5.16 8.79 0.91
C ILE A 103 5.88 9.22 -0.36
N VAL A 104 5.26 8.95 -1.51
CA VAL A 104 5.73 9.38 -2.83
C VAL A 104 4.68 10.30 -3.45
N GLU A 105 5.12 11.48 -3.85
CA GLU A 105 4.27 12.46 -4.52
C GLU A 105 4.04 12.08 -5.99
N VAL A 106 2.78 12.13 -6.41
CA VAL A 106 2.39 11.99 -7.82
C VAL A 106 2.41 13.37 -8.48
N ARG A 107 3.45 13.63 -9.27
CA ARG A 107 3.69 14.96 -9.90
C ARG A 107 2.60 15.42 -10.88
N LYS A 108 1.87 14.49 -11.50
CA LYS A 108 0.76 14.78 -12.42
C LYS A 108 -0.45 13.96 -12.00
N PRO A 109 -1.43 14.57 -11.28
CA PRO A 109 -2.61 13.88 -10.78
C PRO A 109 -3.79 13.83 -11.77
N GLU A 110 -3.57 14.20 -13.04
CA GLU A 110 -4.56 14.05 -14.12
C GLU A 110 -4.84 12.58 -14.47
#